data_AF-A0A2U8W0G4-F1
#
_entry.id   AF-A0A2U8W0G4-F1
#
_cell.length_a   1.000
_cell.length_b   1.000
_cell.length_c   1.000
_cell.angle_alpha   90.00
_cell.angle_beta   90.00
_cell.angle_gamma   90.00
#
_symmetry.space_group_name_H-M   'P 1'
#
loop_
_entity.id
_entity.type
_entity.pdbx_description
1 polymer ?
#
loop_
_entity_poly.entity_id
_entity_poly.type
_entity_poly.pdbx_seq_one_letter_code
_entity_poly.pdbx_strand_id
1 'polypeptide(L)'
;MLMRGTAALAALVMSTITAGAQGTKPNDAQIAHIAYTAGQIDIKAAELALQKSQNKEVRSFAEDMVRDHKAVNDKALALVKKLNVTPQDNDTSKGLVKQADEKEASLRKLNGAAFDKAYAENEVGFHKTVNGALESTLIPSASNPELKDLLRTGLKIFQGHEQHAEHVVQALR
;
A
#
# COMPACT_ATOMS: atom_id res chain seq x y z
N MET A 1 14.21 -62.76 45.53
CA MET A 1 13.11 -62.74 44.54
C MET A 1 12.32 -61.46 44.77
N LEU A 2 12.05 -60.71 43.70
CA LEU A 2 11.24 -59.48 43.59
C LEU A 2 11.92 -58.12 43.90
N MET A 3 12.47 -57.56 42.81
CA MET A 3 12.60 -56.13 42.52
C MET A 3 11.31 -55.34 42.82
N ARG A 4 11.44 -54.11 43.32
CA ARG A 4 10.56 -53.00 42.95
C ARG A 4 11.36 -51.70 42.88
N GLY A 5 11.71 -51.33 41.65
CA GLY A 5 12.36 -50.05 41.32
C GLY A 5 11.40 -48.88 41.45
N THR A 6 11.88 -47.78 42.00
CA THR A 6 11.19 -46.49 42.01
C THR A 6 11.34 -45.85 40.63
N ALA A 7 10.26 -45.90 39.85
CA ALA A 7 10.15 -45.16 38.60
C ALA A 7 9.99 -43.67 38.88
N ALA A 8 10.94 -42.86 38.39
CA ALA A 8 10.82 -41.42 38.35
C ALA A 8 9.74 -41.02 37.34
N LEU A 9 8.67 -40.35 37.78
CA LEU A 9 7.74 -39.67 36.88
C LEU A 9 8.42 -38.42 36.33
N ALA A 10 8.96 -38.53 35.12
CA ALA A 10 9.32 -37.36 34.32
C ALA A 10 8.04 -36.71 33.81
N ALA A 11 7.79 -35.47 34.24
CA ALA A 11 6.72 -34.62 33.73
C ALA A 11 6.97 -34.31 32.25
N LEU A 12 6.13 -34.84 31.37
CA LEU A 12 6.12 -34.48 29.96
C LEU A 12 5.37 -33.15 29.83
N VAL A 13 6.12 -32.06 29.77
CA VAL A 13 5.64 -30.73 29.41
C VAL A 13 5.15 -30.81 27.96
N MET A 14 3.83 -30.80 27.76
CA MET A 14 3.27 -30.62 26.43
C MET A 14 3.57 -29.20 25.97
N SER A 15 4.53 -29.09 25.06
CA SER A 15 4.87 -27.88 24.34
C SER A 15 3.62 -27.24 23.74
N THR A 16 3.27 -26.05 24.20
CA THR A 16 2.36 -25.17 23.50
C THR A 16 2.98 -24.86 22.14
N ILE A 17 2.36 -25.35 21.07
CA ILE A 17 2.63 -24.85 19.73
C ILE A 17 2.15 -23.40 19.76
N THR A 18 3.09 -22.46 19.86
CA THR A 18 2.82 -21.06 19.57
C THR A 18 2.42 -21.00 18.10
N ALA A 19 1.11 -20.94 17.85
CA ALA A 19 0.58 -20.52 16.57
C ALA A 19 1.22 -19.16 16.28
N GLY A 20 2.14 -19.14 15.31
CA GLY A 20 2.84 -17.93 14.91
C GLY A 20 1.81 -16.84 14.64
N ALA A 21 2.13 -15.62 15.06
CA ALA A 21 1.37 -14.43 14.75
C ALA A 21 1.29 -14.25 13.22
N GLN A 22 0.34 -14.93 12.60
CA GLN A 22 -0.29 -14.44 11.38
C GLN A 22 -0.96 -13.14 11.83
N GLY A 23 -0.34 -12.01 11.50
CA GLY A 23 -0.93 -10.70 11.75
C GLY A 23 -2.40 -10.76 11.33
N THR A 24 -3.30 -10.41 12.25
CA THR A 24 -4.73 -10.47 11.98
C THR A 24 -5.02 -9.69 10.70
N LYS A 25 -5.76 -10.32 9.77
CA LYS A 25 -6.19 -9.69 8.52
C LYS A 25 -6.82 -8.32 8.85
N PRO A 26 -6.53 -7.27 8.07
CA PRO A 26 -7.04 -5.95 8.36
C PRO A 26 -8.57 -5.95 8.26
N ASN A 27 -9.23 -5.25 9.17
CA ASN A 27 -10.68 -5.02 9.11
C ASN A 27 -11.01 -3.90 8.09
N ASP A 28 -12.30 -3.70 7.79
CA ASP A 28 -12.73 -2.70 6.80
C ASP A 28 -12.28 -1.26 7.14
N ALA A 29 -12.24 -0.89 8.42
CA ALA A 29 -11.79 0.43 8.86
C ALA A 29 -10.28 0.64 8.64
N GLN A 30 -9.49 -0.40 8.88
CA GLN A 30 -8.05 -0.41 8.60
C GLN A 30 -7.78 -0.43 7.10
N ILE A 31 -8.54 -1.22 6.32
CA ILE A 31 -8.44 -1.26 4.86
C ILE A 31 -8.75 0.11 4.26
N ALA A 32 -9.82 0.78 4.71
CA ALA A 32 -10.17 2.12 4.27
C ALA A 32 -9.04 3.12 4.56
N HIS A 33 -8.43 3.03 5.74
CA HIS A 33 -7.29 3.88 6.11
C HIS A 33 -6.06 3.60 5.24
N ILE A 34 -5.72 2.33 4.99
CA ILE A 34 -4.58 1.92 4.14
C ILE A 34 -4.76 2.46 2.72
N ALA A 35 -5.93 2.22 2.11
CA ALA A 35 -6.22 2.62 0.74
C ALA A 35 -6.18 4.15 0.56
N TYR A 36 -6.80 4.89 1.48
CA TYR A 36 -6.77 6.35 1.46
C TYR A 36 -5.35 6.90 1.65
N THR A 37 -4.59 6.31 2.59
CA THR A 37 -3.20 6.70 2.85
C THR A 37 -2.31 6.50 1.63
N ALA A 38 -2.40 5.35 0.97
CA ALA A 38 -1.66 5.09 -0.27
C ALA A 38 -2.02 6.09 -1.37
N GLY A 39 -3.32 6.37 -1.57
CA GLY A 39 -3.75 7.37 -2.55
C GLY A 39 -3.23 8.78 -2.26
N GLN A 40 -3.18 9.19 -0.99
CA GLN A 40 -2.60 10.49 -0.61
C GLN A 40 -1.09 10.56 -0.85
N ILE A 41 -0.36 9.46 -0.68
CA ILE A 41 1.07 9.38 -0.97
C ILE A 41 1.33 9.62 -2.46
N ASP A 42 0.60 8.91 -3.33
CA ASP A 42 0.72 9.07 -4.79
C ASP A 42 0.39 10.49 -5.25
N ILE A 43 -0.67 11.09 -4.69
CA ILE A 43 -1.01 12.50 -4.98
C ILE A 43 0.16 13.43 -4.63
N LYS A 44 0.77 13.25 -3.44
CA LYS A 44 1.88 14.10 -2.97
C LYS A 44 3.13 13.92 -3.83
N ALA A 45 3.44 12.68 -4.22
CA ALA A 45 4.56 12.38 -5.11
C ALA A 45 4.36 13.00 -6.51
N ALA A 46 3.16 12.88 -7.06
CA ALA A 46 2.80 13.47 -8.34
C ALA A 46 2.80 15.01 -8.30
N GLU A 47 2.29 15.62 -7.23
CA GLU A 47 2.37 17.07 -7.04
C GLU A 47 3.82 17.57 -6.97
N LEU A 48 4.73 16.81 -6.33
CA LEU A 48 6.17 17.11 -6.36
C LEU A 48 6.73 17.01 -7.79
N ALA A 49 6.31 16.01 -8.57
CA ALA A 49 6.74 15.87 -9.96
C ALA A 49 6.28 17.03 -10.85
N LEU A 50 5.05 17.51 -10.67
CA LEU A 50 4.55 18.69 -11.38
C LEU A 50 5.30 19.98 -11.04
N GLN A 51 5.85 20.07 -9.83
CA GLN A 51 6.67 21.20 -9.40
C GLN A 51 8.10 21.13 -9.96
N LYS A 52 8.68 19.94 -10.07
CA LYS A 52 10.12 19.75 -10.36
C LYS A 52 10.43 19.40 -11.81
N SER A 53 9.53 18.70 -12.50
CA SER A 53 9.78 18.20 -13.85
C SER A 53 9.33 19.20 -14.92
N GLN A 54 10.12 19.27 -15.98
CA GLN A 54 9.78 19.92 -17.26
C GLN A 54 9.58 18.88 -18.38
N ASN A 55 9.79 17.60 -18.10
CA ASN A 55 9.62 16.52 -19.08
C ASN A 55 8.12 16.26 -19.31
N LYS A 56 7.70 16.29 -20.58
CA LYS A 56 6.28 16.18 -20.95
C LYS A 56 5.65 14.85 -20.51
N GLU A 57 6.38 13.74 -20.64
CA GLU A 57 5.87 12.41 -20.28
C GLU A 57 5.69 12.29 -18.76
N VAL A 58 6.69 12.74 -17.99
CA VAL A 58 6.62 12.75 -16.52
C VAL A 58 5.47 13.62 -16.02
N ARG A 59 5.29 14.81 -16.61
CA ARG A 59 4.23 15.73 -16.23
C ARG A 59 2.84 15.18 -16.59
N SER A 60 2.67 14.64 -17.80
CA SER A 60 1.41 14.04 -18.23
C SER A 60 1.01 12.90 -17.29
N PHE A 61 1.96 12.02 -16.97
CA PHE A 61 1.73 10.94 -16.01
C PHE A 61 1.38 11.49 -14.62
N ALA A 62 2.11 12.48 -14.10
CA ALA A 62 1.79 13.08 -12.80
C ALA A 62 0.42 13.80 -12.77
N GLU A 63 -0.02 14.40 -13.88
CA GLU A 63 -1.37 14.98 -14.00
C GLU A 63 -2.46 13.90 -13.91
N ASP A 64 -2.27 12.77 -14.60
CA ASP A 64 -3.17 11.60 -14.51
C ASP A 64 -3.22 11.05 -13.07
N MET A 65 -2.06 10.86 -12.45
CA MET A 65 -1.93 10.41 -11.06
C MET A 65 -2.73 11.29 -10.10
N VAL A 66 -2.56 12.62 -10.16
CA VAL A 66 -3.30 13.55 -9.30
C VAL A 66 -4.81 13.46 -9.54
N ARG A 67 -5.24 13.46 -10.81
CA ARG A 67 -6.66 13.44 -11.18
C ARG A 67 -7.34 12.17 -10.66
N ASP A 68 -6.77 11.02 -10.98
CA ASP A 68 -7.44 9.74 -10.79
C ASP A 68 -7.36 9.30 -9.31
N HIS A 69 -6.24 9.54 -8.62
CA HIS A 69 -6.16 9.26 -7.18
C HIS A 69 -7.05 10.19 -6.35
N LYS A 70 -7.17 11.48 -6.70
CA LYS A 70 -8.13 12.38 -6.01
C LYS A 70 -9.57 11.87 -6.18
N ALA A 71 -9.94 11.49 -7.40
CA ALA A 71 -11.28 10.95 -7.66
C ALA A 71 -11.56 9.64 -6.90
N VAL A 72 -10.56 8.76 -6.74
CA VAL A 72 -10.70 7.53 -5.92
C VAL A 72 -10.80 7.88 -4.43
N ASN A 73 -9.99 8.80 -3.92
CA ASN A 73 -10.03 9.22 -2.52
C ASN A 73 -11.36 9.90 -2.16
N ASP A 74 -11.92 10.72 -3.05
CA ASP A 74 -13.24 11.33 -2.85
C ASP A 74 -14.34 10.27 -2.73
N LYS A 75 -14.29 9.23 -3.57
CA LYS A 75 -15.21 8.08 -3.49
C LYS A 75 -15.02 7.31 -2.18
N ALA A 76 -13.77 7.11 -1.75
CA ALA A 76 -13.48 6.45 -0.48
C ALA A 76 -14.03 7.25 0.72
N LEU A 77 -13.81 8.57 0.75
CA LEU A 77 -14.35 9.46 1.78
C LEU A 77 -15.88 9.46 1.82
N ALA A 78 -16.52 9.51 0.65
CA ALA A 78 -17.98 9.42 0.55
C ALA A 78 -18.49 8.07 1.07
N LEU A 79 -17.79 6.98 0.76
CA LEU A 79 -18.17 5.64 1.19
C LEU A 79 -18.03 5.46 2.71
N VAL A 80 -16.91 5.85 3.32
CA VAL A 80 -16.73 5.71 4.77
C VAL A 80 -17.75 6.54 5.54
N LYS A 81 -18.12 7.72 5.03
CA LYS A 81 -19.21 8.53 5.59
C LYS A 81 -20.56 7.84 5.46
N LYS A 82 -20.88 7.28 4.28
CA LYS A 82 -22.14 6.55 4.05
C LYS A 82 -22.27 5.34 4.98
N LEU A 83 -21.18 4.59 5.18
CA LEU A 83 -21.16 3.38 6.00
C LEU A 83 -20.99 3.66 7.49
N ASN A 84 -20.83 4.94 7.89
CA ASN A 84 -20.49 5.34 9.25
C ASN A 84 -19.26 4.59 9.80
N VAL A 85 -18.27 4.38 8.92
CA VAL A 85 -16.98 3.77 9.25
C VAL A 85 -15.98 4.89 9.52
N THR A 86 -15.37 4.87 10.69
CA THR A 86 -14.23 5.75 10.98
C THR A 86 -12.95 5.03 10.54
N PRO A 87 -12.18 5.56 9.57
CA PRO A 87 -10.89 4.98 9.20
C PRO A 87 -9.99 4.78 10.42
N GLN A 88 -9.37 3.61 10.52
CA GLN A 88 -8.57 3.22 11.68
C GLN A 88 -7.09 3.13 11.29
N ASP A 89 -6.26 3.95 11.93
CA ASP A 89 -4.81 3.91 11.77
C ASP A 89 -4.23 2.52 12.14
N ASN A 90 -3.12 2.16 11.50
CA ASN A 90 -2.51 0.84 11.60
C ASN A 90 -1.03 0.87 11.16
N ASP A 91 -0.29 -0.17 11.54
CA ASP A 91 1.15 -0.21 11.31
C ASP A 91 1.53 -0.28 9.81
N THR A 92 0.66 -0.84 8.97
CA THR A 92 0.83 -0.80 7.51
C THR A 92 0.79 0.64 6.99
N SER A 93 -0.21 1.43 7.41
CA SER A 93 -0.35 2.83 7.00
C SER A 93 0.84 3.68 7.48
N LYS A 94 1.26 3.50 8.74
CA LYS A 94 2.45 4.17 9.29
C LYS A 94 3.73 3.79 8.52
N GLY A 95 3.87 2.52 8.17
CA GLY A 95 4.99 2.02 7.36
C GLY A 95 5.03 2.67 5.98
N LEU A 96 3.90 2.75 5.29
CA LEU A 96 3.77 3.43 3.99
C LEU A 96 4.16 4.91 4.09
N VAL A 97 3.63 5.63 5.08
CA VAL A 97 3.94 7.06 5.29
C VAL A 97 5.43 7.26 5.53
N LYS A 98 6.04 6.45 6.40
CA LYS A 98 7.48 6.55 6.68
C LYS A 98 8.33 6.34 5.43
N GLN A 99 8.04 5.31 4.65
CA GLN A 99 8.76 5.02 3.40
C GLN A 99 8.57 6.12 2.37
N ALA A 100 7.35 6.66 2.25
CA ALA A 100 7.04 7.78 1.36
C ALA A 100 7.80 9.05 1.75
N ASP A 101 7.85 9.39 3.04
CA ASP A 101 8.58 10.58 3.51
C ASP A 101 10.09 10.47 3.26
N GLU A 102 10.69 9.29 3.50
CA GLU A 102 12.11 9.02 3.19
C GLU A 102 12.40 9.13 1.68
N LYS A 103 11.49 8.60 0.86
CA LYS A 103 11.58 8.68 -0.60
C LYS A 103 11.46 10.12 -1.09
N GLU A 104 10.46 10.85 -0.61
CA GLU A 104 10.22 12.24 -0.97
C GLU A 104 11.39 13.15 -0.59
N ALA A 105 11.98 12.94 0.60
CA ALA A 105 13.19 13.63 1.02
C ALA A 105 14.37 13.35 0.07
N SER A 106 14.47 12.14 -0.49
CA SER A 106 15.48 11.78 -1.47
C SER A 106 15.20 12.42 -2.83
N LEU A 107 13.96 12.35 -3.32
CA LEU A 107 13.53 12.95 -4.59
C LEU A 107 13.73 14.48 -4.61
N ARG A 108 13.46 15.17 -3.49
CA ARG A 108 13.64 16.64 -3.40
C ARG A 108 15.06 17.10 -3.69
N LYS A 109 16.07 16.26 -3.42
CA LYS A 109 17.49 16.54 -3.64
C LYS A 109 17.91 16.41 -5.12
N LEU A 110 17.07 15.76 -5.93
CA LEU A 110 17.33 15.53 -7.35
C LEU A 110 16.69 16.64 -8.20
N ASN A 111 17.20 16.84 -9.41
CA ASN A 111 16.65 17.79 -10.38
C ASN A 111 16.82 17.26 -11.81
N GLY A 112 16.04 17.81 -12.75
CA GLY A 112 16.09 17.43 -14.17
C GLY A 112 15.92 15.93 -14.40
N ALA A 113 16.68 15.38 -15.36
CA ALA A 113 16.58 13.97 -15.74
C ALA A 113 16.80 12.98 -14.57
N ALA A 114 17.63 13.35 -13.58
CA ALA A 114 17.84 12.51 -12.40
C ALA A 114 16.59 12.43 -11.51
N PHE A 115 15.86 13.55 -11.37
CA PHE A 115 14.57 13.56 -10.67
C PHE A 115 13.53 12.77 -11.46
N ASP A 116 13.42 13.04 -12.76
CA ASP A 116 12.43 12.41 -13.65
C ASP A 116 12.51 10.88 -13.59
N LYS A 117 13.73 10.35 -13.72
CA LYS A 117 13.98 8.91 -13.64
C LYS A 117 13.65 8.34 -12.26
N ALA A 118 14.13 8.98 -11.20
CA ALA A 118 13.93 8.49 -9.83
C ALA A 118 12.45 8.53 -9.41
N TYR A 119 11.69 9.52 -9.88
CA TYR A 119 10.24 9.59 -9.68
C TYR A 119 9.54 8.45 -10.43
N ALA A 120 9.76 8.30 -11.74
CA ALA A 120 9.09 7.26 -12.52
C ALA A 120 9.42 5.83 -11.99
N GLU A 121 10.67 5.56 -11.63
CA GLU A 121 11.07 4.28 -11.02
C GLU A 121 10.42 4.06 -9.65
N ASN A 122 10.24 5.13 -8.86
CA ASN A 122 9.51 5.05 -7.59
C ASN A 122 8.05 4.64 -7.82
N GLU A 123 7.37 5.30 -8.76
CA GLU A 123 5.96 5.05 -9.03
C GLU A 123 5.73 3.60 -9.51
N VAL A 124 6.62 3.04 -10.33
CA VAL A 124 6.57 1.60 -10.67
C VAL A 124 6.64 0.72 -9.42
N GLY A 125 7.61 0.98 -8.53
CA GLY A 125 7.79 0.16 -7.33
C GLY A 125 6.64 0.30 -6.33
N PHE A 126 6.11 1.52 -6.18
CA PHE A 126 5.01 1.81 -5.26
C PHE A 126 3.71 1.17 -5.76
N HIS A 127 3.38 1.32 -7.04
CA HIS A 127 2.19 0.70 -7.62
C HIS A 127 2.24 -0.82 -7.56
N LYS A 128 3.39 -1.46 -7.83
CA LYS A 128 3.56 -2.91 -7.65
C LYS A 128 3.25 -3.36 -6.23
N THR A 129 3.71 -2.59 -5.24
CA THR A 129 3.46 -2.87 -3.83
C THR A 129 1.97 -2.74 -3.49
N VAL A 130 1.33 -1.65 -3.93
CA VAL A 130 -0.10 -1.37 -3.66
C VAL A 130 -1.00 -2.37 -4.40
N ASN A 131 -0.74 -2.65 -5.68
CA ASN A 131 -1.49 -3.63 -6.48
C ASN A 131 -1.38 -5.03 -5.86
N GLY A 132 -0.16 -5.44 -5.49
CA GLY A 132 0.05 -6.71 -4.79
C GLY A 132 -0.70 -6.78 -3.45
N ALA A 133 -0.71 -5.70 -2.66
CA ALA A 133 -1.47 -5.63 -1.41
C ALA A 133 -2.99 -5.69 -1.64
N LEU A 134 -3.49 -4.98 -2.67
CA LEU A 134 -4.90 -5.00 -3.07
C LEU A 134 -5.34 -6.42 -3.43
N GLU A 135 -4.60 -7.10 -4.30
CA GLU A 135 -4.93 -8.44 -4.80
C GLU A 135 -4.83 -9.50 -3.71
N SER A 136 -3.75 -9.51 -2.95
CA SER A 136 -3.43 -10.61 -2.03
C SER A 136 -4.05 -10.45 -0.64
N THR A 137 -4.30 -9.21 -0.21
CA THR A 137 -4.61 -8.91 1.20
C THR A 137 -5.87 -8.09 1.36
N LEU A 138 -5.95 -6.89 0.76
CA LEU A 138 -7.02 -5.93 1.07
C LEU A 138 -8.37 -6.37 0.47
N ILE A 139 -8.43 -6.71 -0.82
CA ILE A 139 -9.67 -7.17 -1.46
C ILE A 139 -10.15 -8.49 -0.83
N PRO A 140 -9.30 -9.50 -0.56
CA PRO A 140 -9.73 -10.72 0.12
C PRO A 140 -10.19 -10.51 1.56
N SER A 141 -9.64 -9.53 2.28
CA SER A 141 -9.98 -9.26 3.69
C SER A 141 -11.18 -8.35 3.88
N ALA A 142 -11.54 -7.55 2.87
CA ALA A 142 -12.70 -6.67 2.91
C ALA A 142 -14.00 -7.48 3.12
N SER A 143 -14.76 -7.10 4.13
CA SER A 143 -16.05 -7.72 4.48
C SER A 143 -17.21 -6.97 3.83
N ASN A 144 -17.18 -5.65 3.85
CA ASN A 144 -18.20 -4.82 3.21
C ASN A 144 -18.12 -4.91 1.66
N PRO A 145 -19.24 -5.23 0.98
CA PRO A 145 -19.24 -5.40 -0.47
C PRO A 145 -18.96 -4.10 -1.24
N GLU A 146 -19.45 -2.95 -0.76
CA GLU A 146 -19.21 -1.66 -1.42
C GLU A 146 -17.73 -1.24 -1.30
N LEU A 147 -17.10 -1.49 -0.15
CA LEU A 147 -15.66 -1.28 0.02
C LEU A 147 -14.87 -2.20 -0.91
N LYS A 148 -15.24 -3.48 -0.98
CA LYS A 148 -14.60 -4.46 -1.87
C LYS A 148 -14.68 -4.04 -3.34
N ASP A 149 -15.82 -3.54 -3.79
CA ASP A 149 -16.00 -3.08 -5.16
C ASP A 149 -15.24 -1.79 -5.46
N LEU A 150 -15.15 -0.87 -4.49
CA LEU A 150 -14.29 0.30 -4.60
C LEU A 150 -12.81 -0.09 -4.74
N LEU A 151 -12.33 -1.04 -3.94
CA LEU A 151 -10.95 -1.53 -4.01
C LEU A 151 -10.65 -2.22 -5.35
N ARG A 152 -11.59 -3.01 -5.89
CA ARG A 152 -11.47 -3.62 -7.22
C ARG A 152 -11.42 -2.57 -8.34
N THR A 153 -12.22 -1.53 -8.22
CA THR A 153 -12.20 -0.39 -9.16
C THR A 153 -10.85 0.32 -9.09
N GLY A 154 -10.36 0.60 -7.89
CA GLY A 154 -9.03 1.18 -7.66
C GLY A 154 -7.91 0.33 -8.25
N LEU A 155 -7.91 -0.98 -7.98
CA LEU A 155 -6.91 -1.91 -8.53
C LEU A 155 -6.80 -1.82 -10.06
N LYS A 156 -7.94 -1.78 -10.77
CA LYS A 156 -7.93 -1.67 -12.24
C LYS A 156 -7.28 -0.37 -12.71
N ILE A 157 -7.53 0.74 -12.02
CA ILE A 157 -6.92 2.04 -12.35
C ILE A 157 -5.42 2.00 -12.07
N PHE A 158 -5.03 1.48 -10.90
CA PHE A 158 -3.64 1.46 -10.44
C PHE A 158 -2.76 0.48 -11.24
N GLN A 159 -3.32 -0.60 -11.79
CA GLN A 159 -2.64 -1.43 -12.78
C GLN A 159 -2.35 -0.64 -14.08
N GLY A 160 -3.25 0.25 -14.48
CA GLY A 160 -3.02 1.16 -15.60
C GLY A 160 -1.92 2.18 -15.31
N HIS A 161 -1.90 2.76 -14.10
CA HIS A 161 -0.83 3.65 -13.67
C HIS A 161 0.52 2.96 -13.58
N GLU A 162 0.57 1.71 -13.10
CA GLU A 162 1.80 0.90 -13.10
C GLU A 162 2.38 0.78 -14.52
N GLN A 163 1.56 0.39 -15.49
CA GLN A 163 1.97 0.27 -16.89
C GLN A 163 2.40 1.62 -17.48
N HIS A 164 1.68 2.71 -17.17
CA HIS A 164 2.06 4.05 -17.61
C HIS A 164 3.42 4.46 -17.02
N ALA A 165 3.64 4.24 -15.72
CA ALA A 165 4.92 4.50 -15.08
C ALA A 165 6.07 3.70 -15.74
N GLU A 166 5.84 2.42 -16.06
CA GLU A 166 6.82 1.60 -16.79
C GLU A 166 7.14 2.16 -18.18
N HIS A 167 6.14 2.67 -18.90
CA HIS A 167 6.36 3.36 -20.17
C HIS A 167 7.15 4.66 -20.00
N VAL A 168 6.85 5.46 -18.98
CA VAL A 168 7.63 6.68 -18.68
C VAL A 168 9.09 6.32 -18.38
N VAL A 169 9.34 5.29 -17.56
CA VAL A 169 10.72 4.82 -17.30
C VAL A 169 11.43 4.43 -18.58
N GLN A 170 10.75 3.77 -19.53
CA GLN A 170 11.33 3.41 -20.82
C GLN A 170 11.63 4.63 -21.70
N ALA A 171 10.74 5.63 -21.71
CA ALA A 171 10.90 6.87 -22.48
C ALA A 171 12.02 7.78 -21.94
N LEU A 172 12.44 7.60 -20.69
CA LEU A 172 13.53 8.35 -20.04
C LEU A 172 14.92 7.70 -20.21
N ARG A 173 15.03 6.57 -20.93
CA ARG A 173 16.30 5.91 -21.23
C ARG A 173 17.01 6.56 -22.42
#